data_AF-A0A966GID8-F1
#
_entry.id   AF-A0A966GID8-F1
#
_cell.length_a   1.000
_cell.length_b   1.000
_cell.length_c   1.000
_cell.angle_alpha   90.00
_cell.angle_beta   90.00
_cell.angle_gamma   90.00
#
_symmetry.space_group_name_H-M   'P 1'
#
loop_
_entity.id
_entity.type
_entity.pdbx_description
1 polymer ?
#
loop_
_entity_poly.entity_id
_entity_poly.type
_entity_poly.pdbx_seq_one_letter_code
_entity_poly.pdbx_strand_id
1 'polypeptide(L)'
;MHKIPKDLKEALIASPEVYDIWKKLTPIARNEWICYVTIFEKAETRKNHIKRLQEDLLKGKRRPCCWPGCPHRRPNAQKWFANK
;
A
#
# COMPACT_ATOMS: atom_id res chain seq x y z
N MET A 1 -13.30 -1.25 -0.05
CA MET A 1 -12.18 -0.94 0.87
C MET A 1 -11.51 -2.24 1.27
N HIS A 2 -10.18 -2.31 1.22
CA HIS A 2 -9.41 -3.52 1.55
C HIS A 2 -9.07 -3.59 3.04
N LYS A 3 -9.03 -4.81 3.59
CA LYS A 3 -8.50 -5.06 4.93
C LYS A 3 -6.98 -4.88 4.92
N ILE A 4 -6.42 -4.33 6.01
CA ILE A 4 -4.97 -4.22 6.17
C ILE A 4 -4.39 -5.62 6.38
N PRO A 5 -3.43 -6.08 5.56
CA PRO A 5 -2.78 -7.37 5.76
C PRO A 5 -1.91 -7.36 7.03
N LYS A 6 -1.74 -8.55 7.64
CA LYS A 6 -1.05 -8.69 8.92
C LYS A 6 0.39 -8.16 8.86
N ASP A 7 1.12 -8.51 7.80
CA ASP A 7 2.49 -8.07 7.54
C ASP A 7 2.62 -6.53 7.49
N LEU A 8 1.72 -5.83 6.78
CA LEU A 8 1.69 -4.36 6.78
C LEU A 8 1.37 -3.79 8.16
N LYS A 9 0.43 -4.40 8.91
CA LYS A 9 0.08 -3.94 10.26
C LYS A 9 1.28 -4.03 11.20
N GLU A 10 2.02 -5.13 11.15
CA GLU A 10 3.23 -5.34 11.97
C GLU A 10 4.31 -4.30 11.61
N ALA A 11 4.56 -4.05 10.32
CA ALA A 11 5.53 -3.05 9.88
C ALA A 11 5.16 -1.61 10.27
N LEU A 12 3.87 -1.28 10.27
CA LEU A 12 3.40 0.02 10.74
C LEU A 12 3.59 0.17 12.26
N ILE A 13 3.25 -0.85 13.06
CA ILE A 13 3.40 -0.81 14.52
C ILE A 13 4.88 -0.73 14.91
N ALA A 14 5.77 -1.39 14.17
CA ALA A 14 7.21 -1.35 14.40
C ALA A 14 7.84 0.02 14.13
N SER A 15 7.14 0.95 13.48
CA SER A 15 7.66 2.28 13.12
C SER A 15 6.67 3.39 13.51
N PRO A 16 6.79 3.96 14.73
CA PRO A 16 5.85 4.94 15.26
C PRO A 16 5.64 6.17 14.35
N GLU A 17 6.72 6.66 13.73
CA GLU A 17 6.68 7.80 12.80
C GLU A 17 5.85 7.48 11.56
N VAL A 18 6.10 6.32 10.93
CA VAL A 18 5.34 5.85 9.77
C VAL A 18 3.87 5.65 10.14
N TYR A 19 3.60 5.09 11.32
CA TYR A 19 2.24 4.90 11.82
C TYR A 19 1.50 6.23 12.00
N ASP A 20 2.16 7.27 12.48
CA ASP A 20 1.55 8.59 12.60
C ASP A 20 1.19 9.20 11.25
N ILE A 21 2.10 9.10 10.28
CA ILE A 21 1.86 9.52 8.90
C ILE A 21 0.70 8.72 8.29
N TRP A 22 0.65 7.41 8.52
CA TRP A 22 -0.40 6.51 8.05
C TRP A 22 -1.79 6.90 8.59
N LYS A 23 -1.87 7.23 9.89
CA LYS A 23 -3.12 7.73 10.50
C LYS A 23 -3.58 9.06 9.89
N LYS A 24 -2.66 9.91 9.45
CA LYS A 24 -2.99 11.18 8.78
C LYS A 24 -3.42 11.01 7.31
N LEU A 25 -3.22 9.83 6.71
CA LEU A 25 -3.70 9.56 5.35
C LEU A 25 -5.22 9.49 5.28
N THR A 26 -5.77 9.95 4.16
CA THR A 26 -7.18 9.79 3.84
C THR A 26 -7.53 8.30 3.64
N PRO A 27 -8.80 7.89 3.84
CA PRO A 27 -9.22 6.51 3.64
C PRO A 27 -8.86 5.96 2.24
N ILE A 28 -8.97 6.79 1.21
CA ILE A 28 -8.61 6.42 -0.16
C ILE A 28 -7.10 6.19 -0.32
N ALA A 29 -6.26 7.04 0.27
CA ALA A 29 -4.81 6.90 0.20
C ALA A 29 -4.33 5.64 0.93
N ARG A 30 -4.89 5.32 2.10
CA ARG A 30 -4.61 4.04 2.79
C ARG A 30 -5.01 2.86 1.92
N ASN A 31 -6.19 2.92 1.29
CA ASN A 31 -6.66 1.86 0.42
C ASN A 31 -5.74 1.64 -0.78
N GLU A 32 -5.21 2.71 -1.39
CA GLU A 32 -4.24 2.62 -2.48
C GLU A 32 -2.94 1.96 -2.06
N TRP A 33 -2.41 2.31 -0.88
CA TRP A 33 -1.24 1.65 -0.31
C TRP A 33 -1.49 0.17 -0.04
N ILE A 34 -2.67 -0.18 0.48
CA ILE A 34 -3.06 -1.58 0.68
C ILE A 34 -3.08 -2.31 -0.67
N CYS A 35 -3.76 -1.76 -1.69
CA CYS A 35 -3.75 -2.35 -3.03
C CYS A 35 -2.33 -2.54 -3.58
N TYR A 36 -1.46 -1.54 -3.39
CA TYR A 36 -0.07 -1.58 -3.83
C TYR A 36 0.73 -2.70 -3.16
N VAL A 37 0.58 -2.94 -1.85
CA VAL A 37 1.28 -4.05 -1.18
C VAL A 37 0.65 -5.40 -1.50
N THR A 38 -0.66 -5.47 -1.79
CA THR A 38 -1.38 -6.72 -2.06
C THR A 38 -1.45 -7.12 -3.54
N ILE A 39 -0.95 -6.31 -4.46
CA ILE A 39 -1.03 -6.59 -5.91
C ILE A 39 -0.20 -7.81 -6.31
N PHE A 40 0.84 -8.16 -5.56
CA PHE A 40 1.68 -9.33 -5.82
C PHE A 40 1.43 -10.42 -4.76
N GLU A 41 1.27 -11.66 -5.24
CA GLU A 41 1.06 -12.84 -4.39
C GLU A 41 2.34 -13.28 -3.68
N LYS A 42 3.51 -13.06 -4.30
CA LYS A 42 4.81 -13.43 -3.73
C LYS A 42 5.09 -12.65 -2.44
N ALA A 43 5.31 -13.39 -1.35
CA ALA A 43 5.59 -12.82 -0.03
C ALA A 43 6.84 -11.94 -0.01
N GLU A 44 7.88 -12.28 -0.78
CA GLU A 44 9.11 -11.50 -0.89
C GLU A 44 8.85 -10.13 -1.53
N THR A 45 8.11 -10.09 -2.64
CA THR A 45 7.73 -8.84 -3.31
C THR A 45 6.87 -7.97 -2.39
N ARG A 46 5.96 -8.58 -1.62
CA ARG A 46 5.16 -7.87 -0.62
C ARG A 46 6.03 -7.22 0.46
N LYS A 47 7.04 -7.93 1.00
CA LYS A 47 8.00 -7.36 1.96
C LYS A 47 8.74 -6.15 1.38
N ASN A 48 9.21 -6.25 0.14
CA ASN A 48 9.87 -5.13 -0.54
C ASN A 48 8.93 -3.93 -0.73
N HIS A 49 7.67 -4.18 -1.05
CA HIS A 49 6.65 -3.13 -1.17
C HIS A 49 6.33 -2.46 0.17
N ILE A 50 6.29 -3.21 1.26
CA ILE A 50 6.09 -2.66 2.61
C ILE A 50 7.27 -1.76 3.00
N LYS A 51 8.50 -2.22 2.76
CA LYS A 51 9.71 -1.41 3.01
C LYS A 51 9.66 -0.10 2.23
N ARG A 52 9.36 -0.18 0.94
CA ARG A 52 9.23 1.01 0.08
C ARG A 52 8.10 1.94 0.53
N LEU A 53 6.97 1.40 0.98
CA LEU A 53 5.88 2.17 1.57
C LEU A 53 6.38 2.97 2.78
N GLN A 54 7.12 2.35 3.70
CA GLN A 54 7.68 3.05 4.85
C GLN A 54 8.59 4.20 4.41
N GLU A 55 9.53 3.94 3.48
CA GLU A 55 10.43 4.96 2.95
C GLU A 55 9.69 6.11 2.25
N ASP A 56 8.69 5.80 1.41
CA ASP A 56 7.92 6.81 0.69
C ASP A 56 7.07 7.66 1.63
N LEU A 57 6.48 7.06 2.68
CA LEU A 57 5.75 7.80 3.71
C LEU A 57 6.66 8.75 4.48
N LEU A 58 7.87 8.30 4.88
CA LEU A 58 8.86 9.15 5.55
C LEU A 58 9.35 10.28 4.65
N LYS A 59 9.46 10.04 3.34
CA LYS A 59 9.75 11.08 2.32
C LYS A 59 8.56 12.02 2.04
N GLY A 60 7.46 11.89 2.80
CA GLY A 60 6.28 12.74 2.69
C GLY A 60 5.31 12.37 1.56
N LYS A 61 5.58 11.30 0.81
CA LYS A 61 4.66 10.86 -0.25
C LYS A 61 3.40 10.29 0.37
N ARG A 62 2.25 10.75 -0.12
CA ARG A 62 0.94 10.33 0.41
C ARG A 62 0.30 9.20 -0.39
N ARG A 63 0.85 8.85 -1.56
CA ARG A 63 0.36 7.80 -2.45
C ARG A 63 1.52 7.00 -3.06
N PRO A 64 1.30 5.72 -3.41
CA PRO A 64 2.29 4.91 -4.10
C PRO A 64 2.60 5.48 -5.49
N CYS A 65 3.89 5.50 -5.86
CA CYS A 65 4.34 5.81 -7.22
C CYS A 65 4.82 4.53 -7.93
N CYS A 66 4.96 4.57 -9.26
CA CYS A 66 5.41 3.43 -10.06
C CYS A 66 4.50 2.18 -9.94
N TRP A 67 3.18 2.41 -9.97
CA TRP A 67 2.14 1.37 -9.93
C TRP A 67 1.08 1.68 -10.99
N PRO A 68 0.50 0.67 -11.70
CA PRO A 68 -0.51 0.88 -12.75
C PRO A 68 -1.75 1.68 -12.30
N GLY A 69 -1.98 1.79 -10.99
CA GLY A 69 -3.05 2.53 -10.37
C GLY A 69 -4.09 1.62 -9.73
N CYS A 70 -4.94 2.22 -8.89
CA CYS A 70 -6.02 1.49 -8.23
C CYS A 70 -7.17 1.27 -9.20
N PRO A 71 -7.76 0.06 -9.28
CA PRO A 71 -8.92 -0.19 -10.15
C PRO A 71 -10.11 0.70 -9.79
N HIS A 72 -10.22 1.10 -8.51
CA HIS A 72 -11.21 2.06 -8.02
C HIS A 72 -11.08 3.47 -8.61
N ARG A 73 -9.89 3.84 -9.11
CA ARG A 73 -9.60 5.15 -9.73
C ARG A 73 -9.40 5.05 -11.24
N ARG A 74 -8.86 3.92 -11.70
CA ARG A 74 -8.60 3.62 -13.11
C ARG A 74 -9.20 2.24 -13.40
N PRO A 75 -10.43 2.15 -13.93
CA PRO A 75 -11.07 0.87 -14.22
C PRO A 75 -10.19 -0.05 -15.07
N ASN A 76 -9.45 0.51 -16.03
CA ASN A 76 -8.51 -0.24 -16.88
C ASN A 76 -7.35 -0.91 -16.10
N ALA A 77 -7.09 -0.50 -14.86
CA ALA A 77 -6.10 -1.16 -14.00
C ALA A 77 -6.63 -2.48 -13.43
N GLN A 78 -7.93 -2.77 -13.53
CA GLN A 78 -8.54 -4.02 -13.05
C GLN A 78 -7.88 -5.27 -13.64
N LYS A 79 -7.34 -5.22 -14.86
CA LYS A 79 -6.58 -6.33 -15.46
C LYS A 79 -5.40 -6.80 -14.62
N TRP A 80 -4.82 -5.93 -13.79
CA TRP A 80 -3.72 -6.28 -12.86
C TRP A 80 -4.21 -6.92 -11.55
N PHE A 81 -5.52 -7.01 -11.37
CA PHE A 81 -6.20 -7.59 -10.20
C PHE A 81 -7.20 -8.70 -10.57
N ALA A 82 -7.43 -8.94 -11.86
CA ALA A 82 -8.53 -9.75 -12.39
C ALA A 82 -8.26 -11.27 -12.46
N ASN A 83 -7.07 -11.73 -12.07
CA ASN A 83 -6.77 -13.16 -11.93
C ASN A 83 -6.69 -13.51 -10.45
N LYS A 84 -7.84 -13.53 -9.78
CA LYS A 84 -7.95 -13.92 -8.38
C LYS A 84 -8.82 -15.16 -8.24
#